data_AF-A0AAN9M7B6-F1
#
_entry.id   AF-A0AAN9M7B6-F1
#
_cell.length_a   1.000
_cell.length_b   1.000
_cell.length_c   1.000
_cell.angle_alpha   90.00
_cell.angle_beta   90.00
_cell.angle_gamma   90.00
#
_symmetry.space_group_name_H-M   'P 1'
#
loop_
_entity.id
_entity.type
_entity.pdbx_description
1 polymer ?
#
loop_
_entity_poly.entity_id
_entity_poly.type
_entity_poly.pdbx_seq_one_letter_code
_entity_poly.pdbx_strand_id
1 'polypeptide(L)'
;MAMVTEEAKPGAKDVMAESPKKKASIPIEREFIVSVASKLASQSLHYSDPHVWGVLTAISNIARKRTQGINMLLTGNEHCIGRLVENGHFQIESNSVSANHCRIYRMKVTSENMERDATSILLKDTSTNGTYLNWEKLKKNNPAAKIHHGDIISFAAPPHHELAFAFVYREVLVSTPTPDNVVSKRKAEELISENKRLKGLGIGAPEGPISLDDFRSLQRSNTQELRKQLENQIALNNTLHCENRAAAELHESELKSTKELAAKCYLDQLKELQLMVDLKQKELSEVNRAFA
;
A
#
# COMPACT_ATOMS: atom_id res chain seq x y z
N MET A 1 68.18 -51.84 37.18
CA MET A 1 68.57 -52.69 36.04
C MET A 1 67.43 -52.61 35.03
N ALA A 2 67.72 -52.16 33.79
CA ALA A 2 66.92 -52.15 32.55
C ALA A 2 65.51 -51.50 32.57
N MET A 3 65.26 -50.39 31.86
CA MET A 3 64.92 -50.23 30.42
C MET A 3 63.54 -50.82 30.02
N VAL A 4 62.54 -49.95 29.81
CA VAL A 4 61.96 -49.50 28.51
C VAL A 4 61.01 -50.51 27.86
N THR A 5 59.74 -50.13 27.71
CA THR A 5 59.06 -50.11 26.40
C THR A 5 57.88 -49.13 26.41
N GLU A 6 57.96 -48.25 25.43
CA GLU A 6 57.01 -47.31 24.86
C GLU A 6 55.86 -48.05 24.14
N GLU A 7 54.67 -47.44 24.07
CA GLU A 7 53.86 -47.35 22.84
C GLU A 7 52.70 -46.37 23.08
N ALA A 8 52.76 -45.27 22.36
CA ALA A 8 51.76 -44.22 22.26
C ALA A 8 50.57 -44.68 21.41
N LYS A 9 49.35 -44.33 21.82
CA LYS A 9 48.13 -44.50 21.00
C LYS A 9 47.57 -43.11 20.64
N PRO A 10 47.24 -42.86 19.36
CA PRO A 10 47.11 -41.50 18.84
C PRO A 10 45.73 -40.91 19.10
N GLY A 11 45.71 -39.58 19.22
CA GLY A 11 44.50 -38.79 19.40
C GLY A 11 43.60 -38.80 18.17
N ALA A 12 42.30 -38.91 18.41
CA ALA A 12 41.26 -38.47 17.50
C ALA A 12 40.69 -37.16 18.06
N LYS A 13 41.15 -36.04 17.51
CA LYS A 13 40.45 -34.76 17.61
C LYS A 13 39.34 -34.82 16.57
N ASP A 14 38.10 -35.03 17.01
CA ASP A 14 36.93 -34.75 16.18
C ASP A 14 36.80 -33.23 16.02
N VAL A 15 37.56 -32.71 15.06
CA VAL A 15 37.31 -31.40 14.47
C VAL A 15 36.13 -31.61 13.53
N MET A 16 34.90 -31.45 14.05
CA MET A 16 33.76 -31.26 13.17
C MET A 16 34.02 -29.99 12.37
N ALA A 17 34.32 -30.19 11.09
CA ALA A 17 34.46 -29.17 10.10
C ALA A 17 33.15 -28.37 10.04
N GLU A 18 33.16 -27.21 10.70
CA GLU A 18 32.17 -26.17 10.48
C GLU A 18 32.31 -25.77 9.01
N SER A 19 31.32 -26.20 8.21
CA SER A 19 31.20 -25.82 6.81
C SER A 19 31.27 -24.30 6.72
N PRO A 20 32.11 -23.71 5.84
CA PRO A 20 32.22 -22.27 5.76
C PRO A 20 30.90 -21.72 5.26
N LYS A 21 30.12 -21.12 6.18
CA LYS A 21 28.99 -20.25 5.83
C LYS A 21 29.56 -19.24 4.85
N LYS A 22 29.13 -19.33 3.58
CA LYS A 22 29.45 -18.35 2.54
C LYS A 22 29.12 -16.99 3.12
N LYS A 23 30.15 -16.21 3.48
CA LYS A 23 30.01 -14.77 3.66
C LYS A 23 29.63 -14.26 2.29
N ALA A 24 28.33 -14.23 2.01
CA ALA A 24 27.82 -13.53 0.85
C ALA A 24 28.39 -12.11 0.94
N SER A 25 29.02 -11.68 -0.14
CA SER A 25 29.59 -10.36 -0.26
C SER A 25 28.48 -9.33 -0.03
N ILE A 26 28.46 -8.73 1.15
CA ILE A 26 27.51 -7.72 1.64
C ILE A 26 27.15 -6.66 0.58
N PRO A 27 28.06 -6.20 -0.31
CA PRO A 27 27.71 -5.28 -1.39
C PRO A 27 26.64 -5.82 -2.36
N ILE A 28 26.74 -7.09 -2.74
CA ILE A 28 25.84 -7.73 -3.73
C ILE A 28 24.42 -7.87 -3.17
N GLU A 29 24.29 -8.24 -1.90
CA GLU A 29 22.98 -8.38 -1.25
C GLU A 29 22.28 -7.03 -1.08
N ARG A 30 23.03 -5.98 -0.78
CA ARG A 30 22.50 -4.62 -0.69
C ARG A 30 21.98 -4.15 -2.05
N GLU A 31 22.78 -4.28 -3.10
CA GLU A 31 22.40 -3.91 -4.46
C GLU A 31 21.17 -4.69 -4.93
N PHE A 32 21.09 -5.98 -4.62
CA PHE A 32 19.93 -6.80 -4.92
C PHE A 32 18.66 -6.25 -4.26
N ILE A 33 18.71 -5.93 -2.96
CA ILE A 33 17.55 -5.40 -2.23
C ILE A 33 17.12 -4.04 -2.78
N VAL A 34 18.08 -3.16 -3.07
CA VAL A 34 17.80 -1.85 -3.68
C VAL A 34 17.17 -2.02 -5.06
N SER A 35 17.68 -2.94 -5.89
CA SER A 35 17.11 -3.24 -7.21
C SER A 35 15.67 -3.77 -7.10
N VAL A 36 15.42 -4.69 -6.17
CA VAL A 36 14.06 -5.22 -5.92
C VAL A 36 13.12 -4.13 -5.42
N ALA A 37 13.55 -3.29 -4.49
CA ALA A 37 12.76 -2.19 -3.97
C ALA A 37 12.43 -1.17 -5.08
N SER A 38 13.42 -0.77 -5.88
CA SER A 38 13.24 0.14 -7.02
C SER A 38 12.27 -0.43 -8.06
N LYS A 39 12.41 -1.71 -8.43
CA LYS A 39 11.49 -2.39 -9.35
C LYS A 39 10.05 -2.43 -8.83
N LEU A 40 9.86 -2.57 -7.52
CA LEU A 40 8.53 -2.60 -6.89
C LEU A 40 7.94 -1.20 -6.72
N ALA A 41 8.78 -0.20 -6.46
CA ALA A 41 8.40 1.20 -6.38
C ALA A 41 7.96 1.75 -7.75
N SER A 42 8.63 1.34 -8.83
CA SER A 42 8.27 1.73 -10.20
C SER A 42 6.98 1.10 -10.73
N GLN A 43 6.41 0.11 -10.05
CA GLN A 43 5.15 -0.50 -10.45
C GLN A 43 3.99 0.39 -10.05
N SER A 44 3.07 0.64 -10.98
CA SER A 44 1.85 1.40 -10.70
C SER A 44 0.95 0.64 -9.72
N LEU A 45 0.40 1.38 -8.77
CA LEU A 45 -0.52 0.86 -7.76
C LEU A 45 -1.91 1.31 -8.08
N HIS A 46 -2.78 0.33 -8.33
CA HIS A 46 -4.20 0.56 -8.51
C HIS A 46 -4.90 -0.11 -7.33
N TYR A 47 -5.41 0.72 -6.41
CA TYR A 47 -6.30 0.28 -5.33
C TYR A 47 -7.66 0.92 -5.57
N SER A 48 -8.72 0.12 -5.45
CA SER A 48 -10.10 0.60 -5.58
C SER A 48 -10.54 1.41 -4.36
N ASP A 49 -9.88 1.23 -3.22
CA ASP A 49 -10.18 1.96 -1.99
C ASP A 49 -9.49 3.34 -1.97
N PRO A 50 -10.26 4.44 -1.98
CA PRO A 50 -9.72 5.80 -2.00
C PRO A 50 -9.02 6.19 -0.68
N HIS A 51 -9.16 5.41 0.39
CA HIS A 51 -8.52 5.71 1.68
C HIS A 51 -7.07 5.25 1.73
N VAL A 52 -6.63 4.37 0.81
CA VAL A 52 -5.25 3.87 0.77
C VAL A 52 -4.32 4.97 0.28
N TRP A 53 -3.50 5.50 1.18
CA TRP A 53 -2.52 6.55 0.87
C TRP A 53 -1.09 6.02 0.77
N GLY A 54 -0.83 4.80 1.23
CA GLY A 54 0.48 4.18 1.13
C GLY A 54 0.44 2.67 1.30
N VAL A 55 1.48 2.00 0.82
CA VAL A 55 1.61 0.55 0.91
C VAL A 55 3.02 0.16 1.29
N LEU A 56 3.14 -0.76 2.24
CA LEU A 56 4.40 -1.45 2.51
C LEU A 56 4.40 -2.79 1.77
N THR A 57 5.31 -2.97 0.83
CA THR A 57 5.43 -4.22 0.07
C THR A 57 6.66 -4.98 0.50
N ALA A 58 6.47 -6.24 0.89
CA ALA A 58 7.52 -7.13 1.36
C ALA A 58 8.60 -7.34 0.29
N ILE A 59 9.85 -7.07 0.67
CA ILE A 59 11.03 -7.31 -0.20
C ILE A 59 11.85 -8.49 0.28
N SER A 60 12.00 -8.66 1.60
CA SER A 60 12.71 -9.79 2.20
C SER A 60 11.94 -11.12 2.09
N ASN A 61 12.67 -12.23 2.10
CA ASN A 61 12.09 -13.57 2.00
C ASN A 61 11.13 -13.88 3.17
N ILE A 62 11.45 -13.43 4.38
CA ILE A 62 10.58 -13.68 5.54
C ILE A 62 9.34 -12.80 5.50
N ALA A 63 9.48 -11.52 5.15
CA ALA A 63 8.31 -10.65 5.01
C ALA A 63 7.33 -11.17 3.94
N ARG A 64 7.83 -11.77 2.84
CA ARG A 64 6.97 -12.36 1.80
C ARG A 64 6.20 -13.60 2.24
N LYS A 65 6.67 -14.30 3.29
CA LYS A 65 6.05 -15.51 3.85
C LYS A 65 5.02 -15.23 4.94
N ARG A 66 4.74 -13.95 5.24
CA ARG A 66 3.69 -13.55 6.19
C ARG A 66 2.33 -14.08 5.76
N THR A 67 1.53 -14.52 6.73
CA THR A 67 0.17 -15.03 6.52
C THR A 67 -0.79 -13.97 6.01
N GLN A 68 -0.55 -12.70 6.35
CA GLN A 68 -1.36 -11.55 5.93
C GLN A 68 -1.06 -11.10 4.48
N GLY A 69 -0.16 -11.81 3.78
CA GLY A 69 0.26 -11.46 2.43
C GLY A 69 1.44 -10.50 2.37
N ILE A 70 1.80 -10.14 1.13
CA ILE A 70 3.01 -9.37 0.82
C ILE A 70 2.84 -7.86 1.01
N ASN A 71 1.61 -7.35 1.11
CA ASN A 71 1.32 -5.93 1.19
C ASN A 71 0.65 -5.59 2.53
N MET A 72 1.08 -4.49 3.15
CA MET A 72 0.33 -3.83 4.22
C MET A 72 -0.23 -2.52 3.67
N LEU A 73 -1.55 -2.36 3.70
CA LEU A 73 -2.23 -1.18 3.18
C LEU A 73 -2.39 -0.14 4.29
N LEU A 74 -1.95 1.08 4.05
CA LEU A 74 -2.06 2.19 5.00
C LEU A 74 -3.27 3.04 4.63
N THR A 75 -4.34 2.92 5.41
CA THR A 75 -5.64 3.60 5.19
C THR A 75 -5.97 4.62 6.27
N GLY A 76 -5.61 4.35 7.52
CA GLY A 76 -5.85 5.22 8.67
C GLY A 76 -4.83 6.35 8.82
N ASN A 77 -4.98 7.19 9.84
CA ASN A 77 -4.01 8.25 10.13
C ASN A 77 -2.72 7.71 10.75
N GLU A 78 -2.81 6.62 11.52
CA GLU A 78 -1.71 5.99 12.24
C GLU A 78 -1.85 4.46 12.15
N HIS A 79 -0.72 3.78 11.97
CA HIS A 79 -0.64 2.33 11.89
C HIS A 79 0.50 1.84 12.78
N CYS A 80 0.14 1.08 13.81
CA CYS A 80 1.09 0.43 14.70
C CYS A 80 1.48 -0.93 14.14
N ILE A 81 2.79 -1.19 14.06
CA ILE A 81 3.37 -2.45 13.58
C ILE A 81 4.10 -3.10 14.75
N GLY A 82 3.90 -4.40 14.94
CA GLY A 82 4.54 -5.11 16.04
C GLY A 82 4.03 -6.54 16.20
N ARG A 83 4.51 -7.24 17.23
CA ARG A 83 4.16 -8.63 17.49
C ARG A 83 2.77 -8.80 18.12
N LEU A 84 2.30 -7.82 18.89
CA LEU A 84 1.04 -7.90 19.64
C LEU A 84 0.11 -6.70 19.34
N VAL A 85 0.17 -6.17 18.12
CA VAL A 85 -0.72 -5.08 17.69
C VAL A 85 -2.13 -5.59 17.45
N GLU A 86 -3.14 -4.76 17.76
CA GLU A 86 -4.56 -5.13 17.65
C GLU A 86 -4.96 -5.45 16.20
N ASN A 87 -4.46 -4.67 15.25
CA ASN A 87 -4.75 -4.89 13.84
C ASN A 87 -3.84 -5.99 13.28
N GLY A 88 -4.42 -7.17 13.07
CA GLY A 88 -3.73 -8.36 12.56
C GLY A 88 -2.99 -8.14 11.24
N HIS A 89 -3.43 -7.20 10.38
CA HIS A 89 -2.73 -6.90 9.12
C HIS A 89 -1.31 -6.35 9.33
N PHE A 90 -1.07 -5.67 10.44
CA PHE A 90 0.23 -5.08 10.80
C PHE A 90 1.01 -5.93 11.81
N GLN A 91 0.49 -7.10 12.16
CA GLN A 91 1.13 -8.01 13.09
C GLN A 91 2.31 -8.73 12.45
N ILE A 92 3.45 -8.80 13.15
CA ILE A 92 4.61 -9.62 12.77
C ILE A 92 4.93 -10.59 13.90
N GLU A 93 4.62 -11.86 13.69
CA GLU A 93 4.83 -12.94 14.66
C GLU A 93 6.31 -13.37 14.69
N SER A 94 7.15 -12.53 15.30
CA SER A 94 8.56 -12.87 15.54
C SER A 94 9.04 -12.31 16.87
N ASN A 95 9.76 -13.11 17.64
CA ASN A 95 10.36 -12.68 18.90
C ASN A 95 11.38 -11.55 18.73
N SER A 96 11.92 -11.37 17.52
CA SER A 96 12.79 -10.24 17.18
C SER A 96 12.01 -8.92 17.10
N VAL A 97 10.69 -8.98 16.90
CA VAL A 97 9.82 -7.81 16.81
C VAL A 97 9.13 -7.57 18.16
N SER A 98 9.18 -6.32 18.61
CA SER A 98 8.59 -5.88 19.88
C SER A 98 7.06 -5.88 19.78
N ALA A 99 6.36 -5.93 20.92
CA ALA A 99 4.89 -5.92 20.98
C ALA A 99 4.29 -4.77 20.15
N ASN A 100 4.77 -3.54 20.41
CA ASN A 100 4.55 -2.33 19.62
C ASN A 100 5.92 -1.86 19.11
N HIS A 101 6.30 -2.25 17.89
CA HIS A 101 7.66 -2.06 17.38
C HIS A 101 7.87 -0.68 16.78
N CYS A 102 6.95 -0.24 15.93
CA CYS A 102 6.99 1.11 15.39
C CYS A 102 5.59 1.57 15.00
N ARG A 103 5.48 2.85 14.68
CA ARG A 103 4.28 3.45 14.13
C ARG A 103 4.59 4.24 12.87
N ILE A 104 3.70 4.12 11.88
CA ILE A 104 3.73 4.93 10.66
C ILE A 104 2.45 5.75 10.63
N TYR A 105 2.60 7.05 10.50
CA TYR A 105 1.47 7.96 10.56
C TYR A 105 1.62 9.12 9.58
N ARG A 106 0.48 9.64 9.12
CA ARG A 106 0.43 10.82 8.27
C ARG A 106 0.16 12.05 9.13
N MET A 107 0.93 13.11 8.90
CA MET A 107 0.79 14.38 9.59
C MET A 107 0.49 15.46 8.55
N LYS A 108 -0.61 16.20 8.75
CA LYS A 108 -0.90 17.38 7.95
C LYS A 108 -0.01 18.52 8.45
N VAL A 109 0.80 19.09 7.57
CA VAL A 109 1.59 20.28 7.89
C VAL A 109 0.75 21.49 7.45
N THR A 110 0.18 22.19 8.43
CA THR A 110 -0.45 23.51 8.18
C THR A 110 0.65 24.55 8.12
N SER A 111 1.24 24.75 6.94
CA SER A 111 2.07 25.93 6.68
C SER A 111 1.18 27.04 6.12
N GLU A 112 1.20 28.21 6.76
CA GLU A 112 0.37 29.37 6.42
C GLU A 112 0.68 30.00 5.04
N ASN A 113 1.63 29.46 4.28
CA ASN A 113 2.02 29.94 2.95
C ASN A 113 2.32 28.76 2.01
N MET A 114 1.30 28.36 1.23
CA MET A 114 1.32 27.68 -0.09
C MET A 114 0.15 26.67 -0.20
N GLU A 115 -0.63 26.78 -1.27
CA GLU A 115 -1.92 26.11 -1.55
C GLU A 115 -1.86 24.57 -1.79
N ARG A 116 -1.14 23.82 -0.97
CA ARG A 116 -1.30 22.36 -0.89
C ARG A 116 -1.12 21.90 0.54
N ASP A 117 -2.14 21.24 1.08
CA ASP A 117 -2.06 20.47 2.33
C ASP A 117 -0.94 19.41 2.21
N ALA A 118 0.30 19.78 2.52
CA ALA A 118 1.44 18.90 2.42
C ALA A 118 1.35 17.87 3.55
N THR A 119 0.83 16.69 3.22
CA THR A 119 0.77 15.57 4.15
C THR A 119 2.14 14.90 4.18
N SER A 120 2.80 14.90 5.33
CA SER A 120 4.07 14.21 5.53
C SER A 120 3.86 12.86 6.20
N ILE A 121 4.55 11.83 5.73
CA ILE A 121 4.51 10.50 6.32
C ILE A 121 5.72 10.32 7.24
N LEU A 122 5.46 9.90 8.47
CA LEU A 122 6.46 9.79 9.53
C LEU A 122 6.52 8.37 10.09
N LEU A 123 7.73 7.90 10.36
CA LEU A 123 8.06 6.64 11.02
C LEU A 123 8.66 6.93 12.39
N LYS A 124 8.06 6.38 13.44
CA LYS A 124 8.60 6.44 14.79
C LYS A 124 8.87 5.02 15.30
N ASP A 125 10.12 4.75 15.61
CA ASP A 125 10.53 3.52 16.29
C ASP A 125 10.16 3.59 17.79
N THR A 126 9.61 2.50 18.31
CA THR A 126 9.31 2.31 19.73
C THR A 126 9.90 1.01 20.28
N SER A 127 10.69 0.32 19.47
CA SER A 127 11.14 -1.03 19.72
C SER A 127 12.42 -1.12 20.55
N THR A 128 12.71 -2.33 21.02
CA THR A 128 13.98 -2.66 21.69
C THR A 128 15.12 -2.86 20.69
N ASN A 129 14.83 -3.55 19.57
CA ASN A 129 15.85 -3.94 18.59
C ASN A 129 16.13 -2.86 17.53
N GLY A 130 15.26 -1.85 17.43
CA GLY A 130 15.31 -0.76 16.48
C GLY A 130 14.64 -1.11 15.15
N THR A 131 14.29 -0.05 14.41
CA THR A 131 13.76 -0.10 13.04
C THR A 131 14.80 0.49 12.10
N TYR A 132 15.00 -0.07 10.92
CA TYR A 132 15.96 0.43 9.94
C TYR A 132 15.23 1.12 8.79
N LEU A 133 15.61 2.36 8.49
CA LEU A 133 15.17 3.10 7.30
C LEU A 133 16.38 3.25 6.38
N ASN A 134 16.35 2.68 5.18
CA ASN A 134 17.47 2.70 4.23
C ASN A 134 18.83 2.32 4.86
N TRP A 135 18.83 1.23 5.66
CA TRP A 135 19.98 0.73 6.46
C TRP A 135 20.40 1.63 7.64
N GLU A 136 19.79 2.80 7.84
CA GLU A 136 20.00 3.62 9.02
C GLU A 136 19.12 3.16 10.18
N LYS A 137 19.72 2.92 11.35
CA LYS A 137 19.00 2.41 12.52
C LYS A 137 18.32 3.53 13.31
N LEU A 138 17.00 3.53 13.30
CA LEU A 138 16.14 4.30 14.19
C LEU A 138 16.02 3.57 15.54
N LYS A 139 16.13 4.33 16.63
CA LYS A 139 15.95 3.87 18.01
C LYS A 139 14.76 4.56 18.65
N LYS A 140 14.22 3.97 19.72
CA LYS A 140 13.08 4.47 20.49
C LYS A 140 13.12 5.98 20.84
N ASN A 141 14.32 6.49 21.16
CA ASN A 141 14.50 7.88 21.57
C ASN A 141 14.76 8.85 20.40
N ASN A 142 14.99 8.34 19.19
CA ASN A 142 15.22 9.20 18.01
C ASN A 142 13.90 9.91 17.63
N PRO A 143 13.95 11.11 17.05
CA PRO A 143 12.77 11.75 16.48
C PRO A 143 12.15 10.87 15.37
N ALA A 144 10.88 11.14 15.05
CA ALA A 144 10.25 10.46 13.93
C ALA A 144 10.96 10.82 12.62
N ALA A 145 11.24 9.82 11.78
CA ALA A 145 11.88 9.99 10.48
C ALA A 145 10.83 10.16 9.39
N LYS A 146 11.05 11.05 8.44
CA LYS A 146 10.18 11.21 7.27
C LYS A 146 10.43 10.08 6.27
N ILE A 147 9.37 9.47 5.77
CA ILE A 147 9.41 8.40 4.76
C ILE A 147 8.95 8.97 3.42
N HIS A 148 9.59 8.54 2.33
CA HIS A 148 9.24 8.87 0.95
C HIS A 148 9.03 7.61 0.11
N HIS A 149 8.29 7.74 -0.98
CA HIS A 149 8.12 6.67 -1.96
C HIS A 149 9.47 6.04 -2.36
N GLY A 150 9.55 4.72 -2.28
CA GLY A 150 10.75 3.94 -2.58
C GLY A 150 11.64 3.63 -1.37
N ASP A 151 11.39 4.23 -0.20
CA ASP A 151 12.18 3.97 0.99
C ASP A 151 12.02 2.54 1.49
N ILE A 152 13.13 1.97 1.98
CA ILE A 152 13.17 0.62 2.53
C ILE A 152 13.07 0.69 4.06
N ILE A 153 12.08 0.02 4.61
CA ILE A 153 11.84 -0.09 6.05
C ILE A 153 12.07 -1.53 6.47
N SER A 154 12.88 -1.76 7.49
CA SER A 154 13.09 -3.10 8.04
C SER A 154 12.98 -3.15 9.55
N PHE A 155 12.24 -4.15 10.04
CA PHE A 155 11.99 -4.31 11.47
C PHE A 155 13.01 -5.26 12.10
N ALA A 156 13.51 -4.88 13.27
CA ALA A 156 14.44 -5.63 14.14
C ALA A 156 15.86 -5.90 13.61
N ALA A 157 16.05 -6.06 12.31
CA ALA A 157 17.35 -6.34 11.69
C ALA A 157 17.57 -5.50 10.42
N PRO A 158 18.82 -5.28 9.98
CA PRO A 158 19.11 -4.60 8.72
C PRO A 158 18.48 -5.33 7.52
N PRO A 159 18.12 -4.64 6.42
CA PRO A 159 17.39 -5.25 5.30
C PRO A 159 18.04 -6.48 4.66
N HIS A 160 19.37 -6.58 4.70
CA HIS A 160 20.17 -7.67 4.13
C HIS A 160 20.29 -8.90 5.03
N HIS A 161 19.86 -8.79 6.29
CA HIS A 161 19.95 -9.90 7.22
C HIS A 161 18.90 -10.97 6.89
N GLU A 162 19.27 -12.25 6.99
CA GLU A 162 18.37 -13.37 6.64
C GLU A 162 17.06 -13.35 7.43
N LEU A 163 17.13 -12.89 8.69
CA LEU A 163 15.98 -12.77 9.60
C LEU A 163 15.21 -11.44 9.49
N ALA A 164 15.55 -10.58 8.53
CA ALA A 164 14.95 -9.26 8.43
C ALA A 164 13.53 -9.31 7.88
N PHE A 165 12.66 -8.49 8.47
CA PHE A 165 11.36 -8.16 7.90
C PHE A 165 11.49 -6.82 7.18
N ALA A 166 11.94 -6.86 5.92
CA ALA A 166 12.11 -5.68 5.09
C ALA A 166 10.95 -5.48 4.11
N PHE A 167 10.54 -4.22 3.96
CA PHE A 167 9.48 -3.72 3.09
C PHE A 167 9.95 -2.48 2.33
N VAL A 168 9.39 -2.25 1.15
CA VAL A 168 9.50 -0.96 0.45
C VAL A 168 8.21 -0.18 0.66
N TYR A 169 8.33 1.09 1.05
CA TYR A 169 7.21 2.01 1.11
C TYR A 169 6.90 2.55 -0.27
N ARG A 170 5.63 2.49 -0.65
CA ARG A 170 5.13 2.99 -1.92
C ARG A 170 3.96 3.91 -1.65
N GLU A 171 4.15 5.18 -1.96
CA GLU A 171 3.08 6.17 -1.91
C GLU A 171 2.02 5.88 -2.98
N VAL A 172 0.76 5.96 -2.60
CA VAL A 172 -0.37 5.87 -3.53
C VAL A 172 -0.83 7.30 -3.78
N LEU A 173 -0.54 7.81 -4.98
CA LEU A 173 -1.07 9.09 -5.40
C LEU A 173 -2.57 8.91 -5.58
N VAL A 174 -3.36 9.52 -4.69
CA VAL A 174 -4.79 9.70 -4.94
C VAL A 174 -4.88 10.66 -6.11
N SER A 175 -5.13 10.12 -7.30
CA SER A 175 -5.50 10.93 -8.45
C SER A 175 -6.74 11.72 -8.07
N THR A 176 -6.56 13.00 -7.75
CA THR A 176 -7.67 13.95 -7.83
C THR A 176 -8.27 13.81 -9.22
N PRO A 177 -9.59 13.64 -9.38
CA PRO A 177 -10.19 13.57 -10.70
C PRO A 177 -9.90 14.88 -11.42
N THR A 178 -8.90 14.87 -12.28
CA THR A 178 -8.66 15.94 -13.25
C THR A 178 -9.81 15.87 -14.25
N PRO A 179 -10.55 16.97 -14.48
CA PRO A 179 -11.54 16.99 -15.54
C PRO A 179 -10.82 16.80 -16.87
N ASP A 180 -11.33 15.83 -17.62
CA ASP A 180 -11.22 15.60 -19.04
C ASP A 180 -9.92 15.96 -19.79
N ASN A 181 -9.40 14.90 -20.42
CA ASN A 181 -8.92 14.92 -21.80
C ASN A 181 -7.50 15.43 -22.06
N VAL A 182 -6.49 14.61 -21.75
CA VAL A 182 -5.32 14.47 -22.63
C VAL A 182 -4.91 13.01 -22.73
N VAL A 183 -5.32 12.38 -23.83
CA VAL A 183 -4.74 11.13 -24.34
C VAL A 183 -3.24 11.33 -24.54
N SER A 184 -2.42 10.85 -23.61
CA SER A 184 -0.98 10.71 -23.84
C SER A 184 -0.71 9.37 -24.53
N LYS A 185 -0.49 9.47 -25.84
CA LYS A 185 -0.05 8.39 -26.72
C LYS A 185 1.17 7.64 -26.17
N ARG A 186 1.02 6.31 -26.08
CA ARG A 186 2.00 5.22 -26.29
C ARG A 186 3.49 5.61 -26.37
N LYS A 187 4.31 4.97 -25.54
CA LYS A 187 5.46 4.19 -26.00
C LYS A 187 5.53 2.88 -25.22
N ALA A 188 5.36 1.77 -25.92
CA ALA A 188 5.84 0.49 -25.46
C ALA A 188 7.31 0.45 -25.87
N GLU A 189 8.24 0.50 -24.92
CA GLU A 189 9.62 0.10 -25.18
C GLU A 189 9.60 -1.39 -25.56
N GLU A 190 10.09 -1.63 -26.77
CA GLU A 190 10.28 -2.91 -27.41
C GLU A 190 11.29 -3.75 -26.61
N LEU A 191 10.80 -4.69 -25.79
CA LEU A 191 11.64 -5.74 -25.21
C LEU A 191 11.95 -6.77 -26.30
N ILE A 192 13.07 -6.56 -26.99
CA ILE A 192 13.72 -7.57 -27.84
C ILE A 192 14.08 -8.76 -26.94
N SER A 193 13.23 -9.79 -26.94
CA SER A 193 13.56 -11.09 -26.37
C SER A 193 14.44 -11.83 -27.38
N GLU A 194 15.73 -11.96 -27.08
CA GLU A 194 16.66 -12.82 -27.81
C GLU A 194 16.19 -14.28 -27.75
N ASN A 195 15.47 -14.74 -28.77
CA ASN A 195 15.17 -16.15 -28.96
C ASN A 195 16.36 -16.87 -29.60
N LYS A 196 17.30 -17.34 -28.79
CA LYS A 196 18.21 -18.42 -29.21
C LYS A 196 17.39 -19.71 -29.35
N ARG A 197 17.21 -20.11 -30.60
CA ARG A 197 16.54 -21.32 -31.09
C ARG A 197 17.14 -22.57 -30.43
N LEU A 198 16.54 -23.03 -29.33
CA LEU A 198 16.80 -24.36 -28.79
C LEU A 198 16.16 -25.38 -29.75
N LYS A 199 17.01 -26.25 -30.31
CA LYS A 199 16.58 -27.36 -31.18
C LYS A 199 15.62 -28.26 -30.41
N GLY A 200 14.53 -28.64 -31.08
CA GLY A 200 13.38 -29.31 -30.48
C GLY A 200 13.69 -30.67 -29.85
N LEU A 201 13.02 -30.91 -28.72
CA LEU A 201 12.72 -32.24 -28.20
C LEU A 201 11.21 -32.44 -28.38
N GLY A 202 10.85 -33.22 -29.41
CA GLY A 202 9.48 -33.63 -29.65
C GLY A 202 9.11 -34.77 -28.72
N ILE A 203 8.29 -34.47 -27.70
CA ILE A 203 7.51 -35.48 -26.99
C ILE A 203 6.06 -35.22 -27.41
N GLY A 204 5.57 -36.03 -28.34
CA GLY A 204 4.21 -35.94 -28.88
C GLY A 204 3.18 -36.36 -27.84
N ALA A 205 2.11 -35.57 -27.73
CA ALA A 205 0.86 -35.98 -27.11
C ALA A 205 0.23 -37.13 -27.95
N PRO A 206 -0.70 -37.94 -27.40
CA PRO A 206 -1.33 -39.06 -28.12
C PRO A 206 -2.21 -38.61 -29.31
N GLU A 207 -2.54 -37.33 -29.38
CA GLU A 207 -3.07 -36.68 -30.58
C GLU A 207 -1.88 -36.14 -31.37
N GLY A 208 -1.76 -36.54 -32.64
CA GLY A 208 -0.63 -36.23 -33.52
C GLY A 208 -0.28 -34.73 -33.61
N PRO A 209 0.81 -34.36 -34.31
CA PRO A 209 1.22 -32.96 -34.40
C PRO A 209 0.05 -32.10 -34.90
N ILE A 210 -0.31 -31.10 -34.10
CA ILE A 210 -1.35 -30.11 -34.42
C ILE A 210 -1.11 -29.58 -35.84
N SER A 211 -2.14 -29.62 -36.68
CA SER A 211 -2.04 -29.11 -38.05
C SER A 211 -1.69 -27.63 -38.04
N LEU A 212 -0.88 -27.18 -39.00
CA LEU A 212 -0.55 -25.76 -39.16
C LEU A 212 -1.80 -24.90 -39.36
N ASP A 213 -2.85 -25.47 -39.96
CA ASP A 213 -4.13 -24.80 -40.15
C ASP A 213 -4.93 -24.68 -38.85
N ASP A 214 -4.85 -25.67 -37.95
CA ASP A 214 -5.48 -25.63 -36.63
C ASP A 214 -4.82 -24.57 -35.75
N PHE A 215 -3.48 -24.50 -35.78
CA PHE A 215 -2.72 -23.47 -35.06
C PHE A 215 -3.09 -22.05 -35.53
N ARG A 216 -3.16 -21.82 -36.85
CA ARG A 216 -3.55 -20.52 -37.42
C ARG A 216 -5.01 -20.17 -37.13
N SER A 217 -5.89 -21.17 -37.08
CA SER A 217 -7.30 -20.98 -36.76
C SER A 217 -7.51 -20.66 -35.29
N LEU A 218 -6.83 -21.36 -34.38
CA LEU A 218 -6.80 -21.05 -32.95
C LEU A 218 -6.21 -19.68 -32.68
N GLN A 219 -5.12 -19.31 -33.36
CA GLN A 219 -4.52 -17.98 -33.21
C GLN A 219 -5.52 -16.88 -33.61
N ARG A 220 -6.24 -17.05 -34.71
CA ARG A 220 -7.30 -16.11 -35.15
C ARG A 220 -8.45 -16.06 -34.16
N SER A 221 -8.96 -17.21 -33.74
CA SER A 221 -10.06 -17.31 -32.77
C SER A 221 -9.71 -16.65 -31.44
N ASN A 222 -8.53 -16.93 -30.88
CA ASN A 222 -8.05 -16.30 -29.64
C ASN A 222 -7.89 -14.79 -29.79
N THR A 223 -7.36 -14.30 -30.91
CA THR A 223 -7.27 -12.85 -31.13
C THR A 223 -8.64 -12.19 -31.25
N GLN A 224 -9.62 -12.85 -31.85
CA GLN A 224 -10.97 -12.32 -31.99
C GLN A 224 -11.73 -12.36 -30.66
N GLU A 225 -11.58 -13.44 -29.90
CA GLU A 225 -12.20 -13.59 -28.58
C GLU A 225 -11.65 -12.58 -27.58
N LEU A 226 -10.32 -12.40 -27.53
CA LEU A 226 -9.71 -11.37 -26.67
C LEU A 226 -10.15 -9.95 -27.04
N ARG A 227 -10.31 -9.65 -28.33
CA ARG A 227 -10.84 -8.36 -28.79
C ARG A 227 -12.29 -8.17 -28.35
N LYS A 228 -13.12 -9.19 -28.51
CA LYS A 228 -14.52 -9.18 -28.07
C LYS A 228 -14.64 -9.01 -26.55
N GLN A 229 -13.78 -9.68 -25.78
CA GLN A 229 -13.73 -9.51 -24.32
C GLN A 229 -13.35 -8.07 -23.94
N LEU A 230 -12.39 -7.48 -24.63
CA LEU A 230 -12.00 -6.08 -24.41
C LEU A 230 -13.15 -5.12 -24.75
N GLU A 231 -13.81 -5.30 -25.89
CA GLU A 231 -14.98 -4.51 -26.30
C GLU A 231 -16.12 -4.61 -25.28
N ASN A 232 -16.41 -5.82 -24.79
CA ASN A 232 -17.41 -6.05 -23.75
C ASN A 232 -17.04 -5.37 -22.43
N GLN A 233 -15.76 -5.43 -22.02
CA GLN A 233 -15.30 -4.75 -20.81
C GLN A 233 -15.39 -3.22 -20.94
N ILE A 234 -15.03 -2.66 -22.10
CA ILE A 234 -15.17 -1.22 -22.35
C ILE A 234 -16.65 -0.80 -22.31
N ALA A 235 -17.53 -1.58 -22.95
CA ALA A 235 -18.96 -1.32 -22.92
C ALA A 235 -19.53 -1.34 -21.48
N LEU A 236 -19.16 -2.35 -20.68
CA LEU A 236 -19.57 -2.45 -19.29
C LEU A 236 -19.06 -1.27 -18.44
N ASN A 237 -17.80 -0.89 -18.62
CA ASN A 237 -17.19 0.22 -17.89
C ASN A 237 -17.88 1.55 -18.21
N ASN A 238 -18.21 1.79 -19.49
CA ASN A 238 -18.99 2.95 -19.90
C ASN A 238 -20.38 2.97 -19.25
N THR A 239 -21.08 1.83 -19.20
CA THR A 239 -22.38 1.72 -18.53
C THR A 239 -22.26 2.06 -17.04
N LEU A 240 -21.29 1.47 -16.33
CA LEU A 240 -21.06 1.75 -14.90
C LEU A 240 -20.72 3.23 -14.65
N HIS A 241 -19.97 3.87 -15.53
CA HIS A 241 -19.69 5.30 -15.41
C HIS A 241 -20.94 6.16 -15.62
N CYS A 242 -21.80 5.81 -16.58
CA CYS A 242 -23.08 6.49 -16.79
C CYS A 242 -24.01 6.32 -15.58
N GLU A 243 -24.12 5.11 -15.03
CA GLU A 243 -24.92 4.82 -13.83
C GLU A 243 -24.40 5.59 -12.61
N ASN A 244 -23.08 5.60 -12.39
CA ASN A 244 -22.47 6.36 -11.29
C ASN A 244 -22.71 7.87 -11.42
N ARG A 245 -22.65 8.41 -12.64
CA ARG A 245 -22.95 9.83 -12.89
C ARG A 245 -24.41 10.14 -12.57
N ALA A 246 -25.34 9.32 -13.05
CA ALA A 246 -26.76 9.49 -12.78
C ALA A 246 -27.08 9.38 -11.27
N ALA A 247 -26.46 8.43 -10.57
CA ALA A 247 -26.62 8.28 -9.12
C ALA A 247 -26.09 9.50 -8.35
N ALA A 248 -24.95 10.05 -8.77
CA ALA A 248 -24.39 11.25 -8.15
C ALA A 248 -25.29 12.49 -8.36
N GLU A 249 -25.82 12.67 -9.58
CA GLU A 249 -26.76 13.76 -9.90
C GLU A 249 -28.07 13.65 -9.09
N LEU A 250 -28.62 12.44 -8.95
CA LEU A 250 -29.79 12.19 -8.13
C LEU A 250 -29.53 12.54 -6.66
N HIS A 251 -28.45 12.04 -6.09
CA HIS A 251 -28.09 12.30 -4.70
C HIS A 251 -27.83 13.80 -4.44
N GLU A 252 -27.20 14.51 -5.39
CA GLU A 252 -27.03 15.96 -5.31
C GLU A 252 -28.38 16.68 -5.30
N SER A 253 -29.31 16.28 -6.17
CA SER A 253 -30.65 16.87 -6.23
C SER A 253 -31.47 16.63 -4.96
N GLU A 254 -31.38 15.44 -4.36
CA GLU A 254 -32.04 15.11 -3.09
C GLU A 254 -31.43 15.91 -1.92
N LEU A 255 -30.11 16.03 -1.87
CA LEU A 255 -29.43 16.87 -0.87
C LEU A 255 -29.82 18.34 -0.99
N LYS A 256 -29.97 18.84 -2.22
CA LYS A 256 -30.41 20.21 -2.44
C LYS A 256 -31.86 20.42 -1.97
N SER A 257 -32.76 19.51 -2.34
CA SER A 257 -34.17 19.55 -1.94
C SER A 257 -34.34 19.49 -0.42
N THR A 258 -33.62 18.58 0.25
CA THR A 258 -33.66 18.46 1.72
C THR A 258 -33.14 19.71 2.44
N LYS A 259 -32.05 20.31 1.94
CA LYS A 259 -31.54 21.59 2.46
C LYS A 259 -32.54 22.73 2.27
N GLU A 260 -33.20 22.81 1.11
CA GLU A 260 -34.23 23.81 0.83
C GLU A 260 -35.45 23.64 1.75
N LEU A 261 -35.92 22.41 1.97
CA LEU A 261 -37.01 22.11 2.89
C LEU A 261 -36.64 22.46 4.34
N ALA A 262 -35.44 22.13 4.78
CA ALA A 262 -34.95 22.48 6.12
C ALA A 262 -34.85 24.00 6.30
N ALA A 263 -34.28 24.72 5.32
CA ALA A 263 -34.18 26.18 5.34
C ALA A 263 -35.56 26.83 5.40
N LYS A 264 -36.54 26.31 4.63
CA LYS A 264 -37.92 26.79 4.66
C LYS A 264 -38.56 26.59 6.03
N CYS A 265 -38.39 25.41 6.64
CA CYS A 265 -38.93 25.12 7.97
C CYS A 265 -38.40 26.12 9.03
N TYR A 266 -37.08 26.37 9.06
CA TYR A 266 -36.50 27.34 9.99
C TYR A 266 -36.97 28.78 9.71
N LEU A 267 -37.10 29.15 8.44
CA LEU A 267 -37.61 30.47 8.07
C LEU A 267 -39.05 30.67 8.54
N ASP A 268 -39.89 29.66 8.41
CA ASP A 268 -41.29 29.72 8.84
C ASP A 268 -41.39 29.79 10.38
N GLN A 269 -40.55 29.04 11.11
CA GLN A 269 -40.43 29.17 12.57
C GLN A 269 -39.99 30.57 13.02
N LEU A 270 -39.01 31.17 12.33
CA LEU A 270 -38.56 32.53 12.64
C LEU A 270 -39.66 33.57 12.42
N LYS A 271 -40.47 33.42 11.36
CA LYS A 271 -41.63 34.29 11.12
C LYS A 271 -42.68 34.15 12.20
N GLU A 272 -42.96 32.92 12.64
CA GLU A 272 -43.93 32.66 13.72
C GLU A 272 -43.47 33.28 15.04
N LEU A 273 -42.19 33.11 15.38
CA LEU A 273 -41.58 33.75 16.56
C LEU A 273 -41.63 35.28 16.48
N GLN A 274 -41.35 35.86 15.31
CA GLN A 274 -41.45 37.31 15.11
C GLN A 274 -42.87 37.81 15.36
N LEU A 275 -43.89 37.13 14.82
CA LEU A 275 -45.29 37.48 15.04
C LEU A 275 -45.67 37.40 16.53
N MET A 276 -45.17 36.39 17.25
CA MET A 276 -45.42 36.25 18.69
C MET A 276 -44.76 37.37 19.50
N VAL A 277 -43.53 37.76 19.14
CA VAL A 277 -42.83 38.89 19.74
C VAL A 277 -43.59 40.19 19.50
N ASP A 278 -44.04 40.44 18.27
CA ASP A 278 -44.79 41.64 17.91
C ASP A 278 -46.12 41.72 18.67
N LEU A 279 -46.83 40.60 18.83
CA LEU A 279 -48.05 40.50 19.62
C LEU A 279 -47.78 40.82 21.10
N LYS A 280 -46.74 40.21 21.70
CA LYS A 280 -46.36 40.43 23.09
C LYS A 280 -45.91 41.87 23.34
N GLN A 281 -45.18 42.47 22.40
CA GLN A 281 -44.78 43.86 22.47
C GLN A 281 -46.00 44.79 22.47
N LYS A 282 -47.02 44.48 21.65
CA LYS A 282 -48.27 45.23 21.63
C LYS A 282 -49.04 45.10 22.94
N GLU A 283 -49.21 43.88 23.47
CA GLU A 283 -49.85 43.64 24.77
C GLU A 283 -49.14 44.43 25.90
N LEU A 284 -47.81 44.39 25.96
CA LEU A 284 -47.03 45.16 26.93
C LEU A 284 -47.24 46.67 26.79
N SER A 285 -47.32 47.17 25.55
CA SER A 285 -47.58 48.59 25.30
C SER A 285 -48.96 49.03 25.76
N GLU A 286 -49.98 48.18 25.60
CA GLU A 286 -51.35 48.43 26.06
C GLU A 286 -51.43 48.42 27.59
N VAL A 287 -50.77 47.46 28.25
CA VAL A 287 -50.64 47.38 29.71
C VAL A 287 -49.95 48.63 30.25
N ASN A 288 -48.79 49.01 29.72
CA ASN A 288 -48.08 50.21 30.17
C ASN A 288 -48.91 51.49 30.01
N ARG A 289 -49.79 51.54 29.00
CA ARG A 289 -50.70 52.68 28.78
C ARG A 289 -51.91 52.67 29.73
N ALA A 290 -52.31 51.52 30.26
CA ALA A 290 -53.37 51.40 31.25
C ALA A 290 -52.90 51.74 32.68
N PHE A 291 -51.60 51.66 32.94
CA PHE A 291 -50.98 51.96 34.23
C PHE A 291 -50.27 53.34 34.29
N ALA A 292 -50.28 54.11 33.21
CA ALA A 292 -49.80 55.48 33.12
C ALA A 292 -50.98 56.48 33.15
#